data_AF-A0A5N5E3B9-F1
#
_entry.id   AF-A0A5N5E3B9-F1
#
_cell.length_a   1.000
_cell.length_b   1.000
_cell.length_c   1.000
_cell.angle_alpha   90.00
_cell.angle_beta   90.00
_cell.angle_gamma   90.00
#
_symmetry.space_group_name_H-M   'P 1'
#
loop_
_entity.id
_entity.type
_entity.pdbx_description
1 polymer ?
#
loop_
_entity_poly.entity_id
_entity_poly.type
_entity_poly.pdbx_seq_one_letter_code
_entity_poly.pdbx_strand_id
1 'polypeptide(L)'
;MDDMAQYWSEYPLSEVDGQVPSALPVGRYVSVISNGHGALTAWVAGPSRCYRTPHPASAHPPVRVTRGDPSREPEEVWFEPYTEEDLRMVNDDVNSYLAEAGVRLQPRGYKWHVLVPESVRDGEELEYALREKNQYIEPAGVLRAIARLYESLVSQIPPTS
;
A
#
# COMPACT_ATOMS: atom_id res chain seq x y z
N MET A 1 20.15 -21.85 -1.17
CA MET A 1 18.92 -21.41 -0.49
C MET A 1 17.95 -21.17 -1.61
N ASP A 2 16.92 -22.02 -1.73
CA ASP A 2 15.86 -21.79 -2.69
C ASP A 2 15.31 -20.39 -2.46
N ASP A 3 15.41 -19.55 -3.49
CA ASP A 3 14.72 -18.28 -3.56
C ASP A 3 13.23 -18.62 -3.65
N MET A 4 12.61 -18.86 -2.49
CA MET A 4 11.19 -19.16 -2.40
C MET A 4 10.46 -17.97 -2.99
N ALA A 5 9.97 -18.14 -4.22
CA ALA A 5 9.26 -17.09 -4.92
C ALA A 5 8.12 -16.59 -4.03
N GLN A 6 8.14 -15.31 -3.70
CA GLN A 6 7.12 -14.67 -2.90
C GLN A 6 5.80 -14.57 -3.69
N TYR A 7 4.66 -14.76 -3.01
CA TYR A 7 3.32 -14.64 -3.58
C TYR A 7 2.41 -13.81 -2.69
N TRP A 8 1.56 -12.97 -3.32
CA TRP A 8 0.57 -12.16 -2.61
C TRP A 8 -0.41 -12.99 -1.77
N SER A 9 -0.68 -14.24 -2.16
CA SER A 9 -1.56 -15.16 -1.41
C SER A 9 -1.02 -15.53 -0.03
N GLU A 10 0.30 -15.46 0.17
CA GLU A 10 0.96 -15.82 1.44
C GLU A 10 0.76 -14.78 2.54
N TYR A 11 0.37 -13.57 2.17
CA TYR A 11 0.09 -12.50 3.11
C TYR A 11 -1.15 -12.85 3.92
N PRO A 12 -1.08 -12.82 5.26
CA PRO A 12 -2.23 -13.06 6.11
C PRO A 12 -3.43 -12.17 5.75
N LEU A 13 -4.62 -12.75 5.76
CA LEU A 13 -5.88 -12.04 5.64
C LEU A 13 -6.43 -11.75 7.04
N SER A 14 -6.89 -10.53 7.27
CA SER A 14 -7.76 -10.19 8.38
C SER A 14 -9.11 -9.76 7.85
N GLU A 15 -10.19 -10.37 8.33
CA GLU A 15 -11.56 -10.02 7.95
C GLU A 15 -12.04 -8.69 8.55
N VAL A 16 -11.33 -8.19 9.57
CA VAL A 16 -11.69 -6.98 10.32
C VAL A 16 -10.56 -5.95 10.17
N ASP A 17 -10.90 -4.78 9.62
CA ASP A 17 -9.92 -3.69 9.48
C ASP A 17 -9.35 -3.28 10.85
N GLY A 18 -8.03 -3.14 10.92
CA GLY A 18 -7.30 -2.84 12.16
C GLY A 18 -7.06 -4.03 13.10
N GLN A 19 -7.64 -5.21 12.84
CA GLN A 19 -7.31 -6.42 13.61
C GLN A 19 -6.07 -7.10 13.02
N VAL A 20 -4.93 -6.98 13.71
CA VAL A 20 -3.68 -7.63 13.29
C VAL A 20 -3.79 -9.16 13.45
N PRO A 21 -3.50 -9.96 12.41
CA PRO A 21 -3.43 -11.42 12.52
C PRO A 21 -2.44 -11.87 13.60
N SER A 22 -2.84 -12.84 14.43
CA SER A 22 -2.03 -13.32 15.56
C SER A 22 -0.71 -13.99 15.18
N ALA A 23 -0.54 -14.36 13.90
CA ALA A 23 0.69 -14.91 13.36
C ALA A 23 1.77 -13.84 13.11
N LEU A 24 1.40 -12.55 13.16
CA LEU A 24 2.31 -11.44 12.92
C LEU A 24 2.85 -10.86 14.24
N PRO A 25 4.02 -10.20 14.21
CA PRO A 25 4.58 -9.51 15.37
C PRO A 25 3.61 -8.47 15.93
N VAL A 26 3.58 -8.36 17.26
CA VAL A 26 2.89 -7.27 17.97
C VAL A 26 3.60 -5.96 17.64
N GLY A 27 2.83 -4.94 17.28
CA GLY A 27 3.34 -3.61 16.99
C GLY A 27 2.33 -2.76 16.22
N ARG A 28 2.77 -1.59 15.79
CA ARG A 28 1.97 -0.68 14.98
C ARG A 28 1.95 -1.13 13.52
N TYR A 29 0.74 -1.26 12.98
CA TYR A 29 0.52 -1.45 11.55
C TYR A 29 -0.20 -0.23 11.00
N VAL A 30 0.24 0.24 9.84
CA VAL A 30 -0.43 1.30 9.10
C VAL A 30 -0.83 0.79 7.74
N SER A 31 -1.98 1.24 7.25
CA SER A 31 -2.37 1.01 5.87
C SER A 31 -1.39 1.74 4.96
N VAL A 32 -0.80 1.04 4.00
CA VAL A 32 -0.13 1.73 2.91
C VAL A 32 -1.19 2.47 2.09
N ILE A 33 -0.80 3.60 1.53
CA ILE A 33 -1.58 4.30 0.52
C ILE A 33 -1.84 3.39 -0.70
N SER A 34 -2.96 3.62 -1.36
CA SER A 34 -3.41 2.81 -2.50
C SER A 34 -2.79 3.29 -3.82
N ASN A 35 -1.46 3.18 -3.95
CA ASN A 35 -0.72 3.46 -5.18
C ASN A 35 0.42 2.45 -5.38
N GLY A 36 1.13 2.55 -6.51
CA GLY A 36 2.25 1.65 -6.83
C GLY A 36 3.37 1.64 -5.78
N HIS A 37 3.71 2.79 -5.19
CA HIS A 37 4.73 2.89 -4.14
C HIS A 37 4.29 2.18 -2.85
N GLY A 38 3.04 2.36 -2.44
CA GLY A 38 2.45 1.63 -1.31
C GLY A 38 2.43 0.12 -1.55
N ALA A 39 2.06 -0.31 -2.76
CA ALA A 39 2.08 -1.72 -3.14
C ALA A 39 3.50 -2.32 -3.10
N LEU A 40 4.53 -1.62 -3.59
CA LEU A 40 5.93 -2.06 -3.45
C LEU A 40 6.35 -2.14 -1.97
N THR A 41 5.85 -1.25 -1.11
CA THR A 41 6.13 -1.28 0.33
C THR A 41 5.52 -2.51 0.98
N ALA A 42 4.26 -2.85 0.65
CA ALA A 42 3.63 -4.10 1.08
C ALA A 42 4.39 -5.33 0.56
N TRP A 43 4.82 -5.31 -0.70
CA TRP A 43 5.65 -6.36 -1.28
C TRP A 43 6.94 -6.55 -0.47
N VAL A 44 7.70 -5.48 -0.25
CA VAL A 44 8.96 -5.52 0.49
C VAL A 44 8.79 -5.98 1.94
N ALA A 45 7.73 -5.55 2.62
CA ALA A 45 7.49 -5.93 4.01
C ALA A 45 7.39 -7.46 4.18
N GLY A 46 6.82 -8.13 3.17
CA GLY A 46 6.64 -9.57 3.12
C GLY A 46 5.55 -10.09 4.05
N PRO A 47 5.19 -11.38 3.93
CA PRO A 47 4.08 -11.98 4.69
C PRO A 47 4.31 -12.06 6.20
N SER A 48 5.53 -11.81 6.69
CA SER A 48 5.86 -11.79 8.12
C SER A 48 5.66 -10.43 8.80
N ARG A 49 5.46 -9.35 8.03
CA ARG A 49 5.30 -7.97 8.54
C ARG A 49 4.19 -7.20 7.82
N CYS A 50 3.39 -7.90 7.01
CA CYS A 50 2.30 -7.30 6.26
C CYS A 50 1.09 -8.24 6.25
N TYR A 51 -0.09 -7.66 6.35
CA TYR A 51 -1.36 -8.36 6.14
C TYR A 51 -2.28 -7.56 5.22
N ARG A 52 -3.35 -8.20 4.75
CA ARG A 52 -4.38 -7.57 3.94
C ARG A 52 -5.74 -7.66 4.60
N THR A 53 -6.61 -6.70 4.26
CA THR A 53 -8.02 -6.65 4.69
C THR A 53 -8.90 -6.44 3.45
N PRO A 54 -10.09 -7.05 3.37
CA PRO A 54 -11.02 -6.80 2.27
C PRO A 54 -11.36 -5.31 2.17
N HIS A 55 -11.27 -4.77 0.97
CA HIS A 55 -11.60 -3.39 0.66
C HIS A 55 -12.35 -3.33 -0.69
N PRO A 56 -13.62 -3.81 -0.72
CA PRO A 56 -14.45 -3.76 -1.92
C PRO A 56 -14.83 -2.31 -2.28
N ALA A 57 -15.34 -2.06 -3.48
CA ALA A 57 -15.68 -0.71 -3.93
C ALA A 57 -16.64 0.01 -2.97
N SER A 58 -17.59 -0.73 -2.37
CA SER A 58 -18.54 -0.20 -1.39
C SER A 58 -17.91 0.30 -0.07
N ALA A 59 -16.65 -0.08 0.21
CA ALA A 59 -15.92 0.37 1.38
C ALA A 59 -15.11 1.66 1.13
N HIS A 60 -15.06 2.14 -0.12
CA HIS A 60 -14.41 3.41 -0.47
C HIS A 60 -15.36 4.60 -0.25
N PRO A 61 -14.82 5.78 0.09
CA PRO A 61 -15.61 7.00 0.12
C PRO A 61 -16.09 7.38 -1.29
N PRO A 62 -17.24 8.08 -1.42
CA PRO A 62 -17.70 8.61 -2.70
C PRO A 62 -16.65 9.47 -3.40
N VAL A 63 -16.61 9.40 -4.73
CA VAL A 63 -15.73 10.20 -5.57
C VAL A 63 -16.35 11.58 -5.76
N ARG A 64 -15.55 12.63 -5.54
CA ARG A 64 -15.94 14.01 -5.85
C ARG A 64 -15.77 14.25 -7.35
N VAL A 65 -16.86 14.54 -8.04
CA VAL A 65 -16.86 14.88 -9.46
C VAL A 65 -17.00 16.38 -9.62
N THR A 66 -16.16 16.96 -10.48
CA THR A 66 -16.18 18.38 -10.83
C THR A 66 -16.35 18.52 -12.33
N ARG A 67 -17.28 19.38 -12.76
CA ARG A 67 -17.46 19.74 -14.17
C ARG A 67 -17.12 21.22 -14.37
N GLY A 68 -16.37 21.50 -15.43
CA GLY A 68 -15.91 22.83 -15.79
C GLY A 68 -14.50 22.81 -16.38
N ASP A 69 -13.96 23.99 -16.64
CA ASP A 69 -12.56 24.16 -17.05
C ASP A 69 -11.64 23.87 -15.85
N PRO A 70 -10.66 22.95 -15.97
CA PRO A 70 -9.78 22.57 -14.85
C PRO A 70 -8.87 23.71 -14.36
N SER A 71 -8.73 24.81 -15.13
CA SER A 71 -7.97 26.00 -14.73
C SER A 71 -8.80 27.02 -13.94
N ARG A 72 -10.10 26.77 -13.72
CA ARG A 72 -11.03 27.67 -13.03
C ARG A 72 -11.73 26.98 -11.87
N GLU A 73 -12.44 27.76 -11.05
CA GLU A 73 -13.36 27.18 -10.07
C GLU A 73 -14.41 26.31 -10.78
N PRO A 74 -14.75 25.12 -10.23
CA PRO A 74 -15.71 24.23 -10.85
C PRO A 74 -17.08 24.88 -10.99
N GLU A 75 -17.72 24.71 -12.14
CA GLU A 75 -19.09 25.17 -12.38
C GLU A 75 -20.10 24.29 -11.63
N GLU A 76 -19.83 22.98 -11.57
CA GLU A 76 -20.65 22.01 -10.84
C GLU A 76 -19.75 21.06 -10.02
N VAL A 77 -20.20 20.73 -8.81
CA VAL A 77 -19.57 19.76 -7.91
C VAL A 77 -20.63 18.82 -7.34
N TRP A 78 -20.42 17.52 -7.48
CA TRP A 78 -21.26 16.49 -6.85
C TRP A 78 -20.41 15.29 -6.43
N PHE A 79 -21.05 14.32 -5.78
CA PHE A 79 -20.41 13.08 -5.35
C PHE A 79 -21.10 11.88 -5.98
N GLU A 80 -20.31 10.95 -6.49
CA GLU A 80 -20.76 9.69 -7.04
C GLU A 80 -20.26 8.53 -6.17
N PRO A 81 -21.02 7.43 -6.04
CA PRO A 81 -20.52 6.23 -5.37
C PRO A 81 -19.23 5.73 -6.04
N TYR A 82 -18.27 5.29 -5.24
CA TYR A 82 -17.10 4.60 -5.76
C TYR A 82 -17.52 3.24 -6.33
N THR A 83 -17.18 2.99 -7.60
CA THR A 83 -17.67 1.82 -8.35
C THR A 83 -16.63 0.71 -8.43
N GLU A 84 -17.07 -0.49 -8.81
CA GLU A 84 -16.17 -1.60 -9.14
C GLU A 84 -15.25 -1.27 -10.34
N GLU A 85 -15.70 -0.39 -11.24
CA GLU A 85 -14.88 0.08 -12.35
C GLU A 85 -13.77 1.03 -11.86
N ASP A 86 -14.07 1.92 -10.92
CA ASP A 86 -13.05 2.75 -10.27
C ASP A 86 -12.01 1.89 -9.54
N LEU A 87 -12.47 0.87 -8.79
CA LEU A 87 -11.60 -0.08 -8.10
C LEU A 87 -10.70 -0.83 -9.11
N ARG A 88 -11.29 -1.26 -10.23
CA ARG A 88 -10.56 -1.95 -11.30
C ARG A 88 -9.48 -1.07 -11.90
N MET A 89 -9.81 0.17 -12.28
CA MET A 89 -8.86 1.12 -12.87
C MET A 89 -7.70 1.39 -11.92
N VAL A 90 -7.97 1.71 -10.64
CA VAL A 90 -6.93 1.96 -9.65
C VAL A 90 -6.01 0.74 -9.47
N ASN A 91 -6.58 -0.47 -9.37
CA ASN A 91 -5.76 -1.68 -9.22
C ASN A 91 -4.97 -2.01 -10.49
N ASP A 92 -5.50 -1.73 -11.68
CA ASP A 92 -4.80 -1.95 -12.95
C ASP A 92 -3.60 -0.99 -13.10
N ASP A 93 -3.74 0.26 -12.66
CA ASP A 93 -2.64 1.23 -12.59
C ASP A 93 -1.55 0.78 -11.60
N VAL A 94 -1.95 0.35 -10.39
CA VAL A 94 -1.03 -0.22 -9.40
C VAL A 94 -0.29 -1.44 -9.95
N ASN A 95 -1.03 -2.35 -10.59
CA ASN A 95 -0.46 -3.57 -11.16
C ASN A 95 0.49 -3.31 -12.33
N SER A 96 0.24 -2.27 -13.13
CA SER A 96 1.16 -1.83 -14.18
C SER A 96 2.49 -1.38 -13.57
N TYR A 97 2.44 -0.59 -12.48
CA TYR A 97 3.65 -0.17 -11.76
C TYR A 97 4.41 -1.33 -11.11
N LEU A 98 3.69 -2.30 -10.52
CA LEU A 98 4.29 -3.53 -9.99
C LEU A 98 5.00 -4.34 -11.08
N ALA A 99 4.37 -4.50 -12.25
CA ALA A 99 4.94 -5.23 -13.38
C ALA A 99 6.24 -4.58 -13.88
N GLU A 100 6.28 -3.25 -14.00
CA GLU A 100 7.49 -2.50 -14.35
C GLU A 100 8.61 -2.65 -13.30
N ALA A 101 8.26 -2.89 -12.04
CA ALA A 101 9.21 -3.18 -10.97
C ALA A 101 9.66 -4.66 -10.94
N GLY A 102 9.10 -5.52 -11.80
CA GLY A 102 9.35 -6.96 -11.80
C GLY A 102 8.64 -7.72 -10.68
N VAL A 103 7.61 -7.12 -10.07
CA VAL A 103 6.80 -7.71 -9.00
C VAL A 103 5.55 -8.36 -9.58
N ARG A 104 5.09 -9.45 -8.95
CA ARG A 104 3.83 -10.11 -9.33
C ARG A 104 2.65 -9.17 -9.15
N LEU A 105 1.62 -9.34 -9.96
CA LEU A 105 0.38 -8.56 -9.84
C LEU A 105 -0.35 -8.88 -8.53
N GLN A 106 -0.82 -7.85 -7.84
CA GLN A 106 -1.58 -8.00 -6.61
C GLN A 106 -3.05 -8.36 -6.90
N PRO A 107 -3.71 -9.11 -5.99
CA PRO A 107 -5.15 -9.29 -6.05
C PRO A 107 -5.88 -7.96 -5.80
N ARG A 108 -7.03 -7.79 -6.46
CA ARG A 108 -7.88 -6.59 -6.34
C ARG A 108 -8.70 -6.60 -5.05
N GLY A 109 -9.15 -5.42 -4.63
CA GLY A 109 -10.11 -5.28 -3.53
C GLY A 109 -9.52 -5.55 -2.15
N TYR A 110 -8.23 -5.25 -1.96
CA TYR A 110 -7.56 -5.36 -0.68
C TYR A 110 -6.85 -4.08 -0.30
N LYS A 111 -6.92 -3.78 0.99
CA LYS A 111 -6.10 -2.78 1.67
C LYS A 111 -4.97 -3.49 2.39
N TRP A 112 -3.75 -3.01 2.21
CA TRP A 112 -2.53 -3.63 2.73
C TRP A 112 -1.99 -2.84 3.91
N HIS A 113 -1.57 -3.57 4.95
CA HIS A 113 -1.12 -3.00 6.21
C HIS A 113 0.27 -3.52 6.52
N VAL A 114 1.20 -2.63 6.84
CA VAL A 114 2.61 -2.98 7.09
C VAL A 114 3.03 -2.57 8.50
N LEU A 115 3.87 -3.40 9.12
CA LEU A 115 4.49 -3.11 10.40
C LEU A 115 5.40 -1.88 10.27
N VAL A 116 5.31 -0.96 11.22
CA VAL A 116 6.14 0.24 11.27
C VAL A 116 6.55 0.55 12.72
N PRO A 117 7.60 1.36 12.94
CA PRO A 117 7.88 1.94 14.25
C PRO A 117 6.72 2.80 14.76
N GLU A 118 6.60 2.92 16.08
CA GLU A 118 5.58 3.75 16.74
C GLU A 118 5.62 5.24 16.35
N SER A 119 6.75 5.72 15.82
CA SER A 119 6.90 7.09 15.33
C SER A 119 6.18 7.37 14.01
N VAL A 120 5.81 6.34 13.24
CA VAL A 120 5.08 6.47 11.97
C VAL A 120 3.59 6.28 12.24
N ARG A 121 2.79 7.33 12.02
CA ARG A 121 1.40 7.37 12.48
C ARG A 121 0.41 6.80 11.46
N ASP A 122 0.69 6.98 10.17
CA ASP A 122 -0.18 6.58 9.08
C ASP A 122 0.61 6.29 7.78
N GLY A 123 -0.13 5.94 6.73
CA GLY A 123 0.43 5.60 5.42
C GLY A 123 1.07 6.77 4.67
N GLU A 124 0.62 8.01 4.91
CA GLU A 124 1.19 9.20 4.27
C GLU A 124 2.57 9.48 4.85
N GLU A 125 2.72 9.40 6.18
CA GLU A 125 4.03 9.53 6.83
C GLU A 125 4.98 8.43 6.42
N LEU A 126 4.49 7.20 6.29
CA LEU A 126 5.29 6.09 5.79
C LEU A 126 5.77 6.36 4.36
N GLU A 127 4.86 6.73 3.45
CA GLU A 127 5.26 7.04 2.07
C GLU A 127 6.25 8.19 2.04
N TYR A 128 6.00 9.28 2.77
CA TYR A 128 6.89 10.42 2.84
C TYR A 128 8.30 9.99 3.30
N ALA A 129 8.39 9.24 4.40
CA ALA A 129 9.68 8.80 4.95
C ALA A 129 10.49 7.92 3.99
N LEU A 130 9.81 7.12 3.16
CA LEU A 130 10.44 6.27 2.15
C LEU A 130 10.78 7.06 0.87
N ARG A 131 9.88 7.92 0.40
CA ARG A 131 10.06 8.72 -0.82
C ARG A 131 11.11 9.80 -0.66
N GLU A 132 11.15 10.49 0.48
CA GLU A 132 12.12 11.56 0.77
C GLU A 132 13.57 11.09 0.58
N LYS A 133 13.83 9.81 0.86
CA LYS A 133 15.16 9.19 0.78
C LYS A 133 15.37 8.36 -0.49
N ASN A 134 14.35 8.27 -1.36
CA ASN A 134 14.45 7.58 -2.63
C ASN A 134 15.01 8.52 -3.72
N GLN A 135 16.00 8.05 -4.47
CA GLN A 135 16.62 8.79 -5.57
C GLN A 135 16.22 8.26 -6.96
N TYR A 136 15.43 7.20 -7.01
CA TYR A 136 15.02 6.53 -8.24
C TYR A 136 13.63 6.96 -8.66
N ILE A 137 13.42 7.03 -9.97
CA ILE A 137 12.13 7.32 -10.59
C ILE A 137 11.54 6.05 -11.18
N GLU A 138 12.39 5.19 -11.74
CA GLU A 138 11.97 3.94 -12.37
C GLU A 138 11.54 2.90 -11.32
N PRO A 139 10.44 2.14 -11.56
CA PRO A 139 9.84 1.29 -10.52
C PRO A 139 10.77 0.22 -9.96
N ALA A 140 11.64 -0.36 -10.79
CA ALA A 140 12.63 -1.34 -10.32
C ALA A 140 13.69 -0.71 -9.39
N GLY A 141 14.07 0.55 -9.63
CA GLY A 141 14.94 1.32 -8.74
C GLY A 141 14.24 1.68 -7.43
N VAL A 142 12.99 2.12 -7.53
CA VAL A 142 12.13 2.42 -6.37
C VAL A 142 11.97 1.19 -5.48
N LEU A 143 11.72 0.01 -6.05
CA LEU A 143 11.65 -1.25 -5.30
C LEU A 143 12.92 -1.52 -4.48
N ARG A 144 14.10 -1.37 -5.08
CA ARG A 144 15.38 -1.57 -4.38
C ARG A 144 15.59 -0.54 -3.26
N ALA A 145 15.16 0.71 -3.48
CA ALA A 145 15.23 1.74 -2.46
C ALA A 145 14.27 1.44 -1.29
N ILE A 146 13.01 1.11 -1.58
CA ILE A 146 12.02 0.73 -0.57
C ILE A 146 12.54 -0.46 0.24
N ALA A 147 13.11 -1.49 -0.40
CA ALA A 147 13.70 -2.64 0.30
C ALA A 147 14.70 -2.22 1.37
N ARG A 148 15.66 -1.36 1.02
CA ARG A 148 16.65 -0.85 1.99
C ARG A 148 16.05 0.07 3.05
N LEU A 149 15.18 0.98 2.64
CA LEU A 149 14.65 2.02 3.53
C LEU A 149 13.64 1.45 4.53
N TYR A 150 12.80 0.52 4.09
CA TYR A 150 11.86 -0.18 4.96
C TYR A 150 12.59 -1.04 6.00
N GLU A 151 13.63 -1.80 5.61
CA GLU A 151 14.43 -2.56 6.58
C GLU A 151 15.12 -1.66 7.62
N SER A 152 15.65 -0.52 7.20
CA SER A 152 16.23 0.49 8.09
C SER A 152 15.18 1.08 9.05
N LEU A 153 13.95 1.26 8.56
CA LEU A 153 12.83 1.75 9.35
C LEU A 153 12.43 0.73 10.43
N VAL A 154 12.17 -0.53 10.05
CA VAL A 154 11.72 -1.56 11.01
C VAL A 154 12.82 -1.98 11.99
N SER A 155 14.10 -1.81 11.65
CA SER A 155 15.23 -2.02 12.57
C SER A 155 15.22 -1.07 13.77
N GLN A 156 14.42 0.00 13.73
CA GLN A 156 14.22 0.94 14.84
C GLN A 156 13.13 0.48 15.82
N ILE A 157 12.39 -0.60 15.50
CA ILE A 157 11.40 -1.18 16.41
C ILE A 157 12.16 -1.81 17.58
N PRO A 158 11.87 -1.41 18.84
CA PRO A 158 12.51 -2.02 19.99
C PRO A 158 12.24 -3.53 20.02
N PRO A 159 13.18 -4.37 20.46
CA PRO A 159 12.90 -5.77 20.69
C PRO A 159 11.75 -5.90 21.70
N THR A 160 10.79 -6.76 21.39
CA THR A 160 9.69 -7.09 22.30
C THR A 160 10.27 -7.78 23.53
N SER A 161 10.22 -7.13 24.70
CA SER A 161 10.65 -7.69 26.00
C SER A 161 9.81 -8.89 26.43
#